data_AF-F3CGH5-F1
#
_entry.id   AF-F3CGH5-F1
#
_cell.length_a   1.000
_cell.length_b   1.000
_cell.length_c   1.000
_cell.angle_alpha   90.00
_cell.angle_beta   90.00
_cell.angle_gamma   90.00
#
_symmetry.space_group_name_H-M   'P 1'
#
loop_
_entity.id
_entity.type
_entity.pdbx_description
1 polymer ?
#
loop_
_entity_poly.entity_id
_entity_poly.type
_entity_poly.pdbx_seq_one_letter_code
_entity_poly.pdbx_strand_id
1 'polypeptide(L)' 'EPLQHQVAVSAQQPAYIIYTSGSTGEPKGVVISHQSALNTCMDISQRHGVGPDDCVLALSALHFDLSVYDIFGVL' A
#
# COMPACT_ATOMS: atom_id res chain seq x y z
N GLU A 1 -19.71 7.56 2.34
CA GLU A 1 -20.20 7.83 0.98
C GLU A 1 -19.11 7.42 -0.01
N PRO A 2 -19.35 6.51 -0.95
CA PRO A 2 -18.42 6.29 -2.05
C PRO A 2 -18.21 7.60 -2.83
N LEU A 3 -17.03 7.75 -3.44
CA LEU A 3 -16.77 8.91 -4.29
C LEU A 3 -17.80 8.96 -5.43
N GLN A 4 -18.46 10.10 -5.59
CA GLN A 4 -19.50 10.29 -6.61
C GLN A 4 -18.91 10.33 -8.04
N HIS A 5 -17.62 10.64 -8.16
CA HIS A 5 -16.86 10.61 -9.41
C HIS A 5 -15.44 10.09 -9.15
N GLN A 6 -14.79 9.56 -10.19
CA GLN A 6 -13.36 9.24 -10.11
C GLN A 6 -12.55 10.52 -9.87
N VAL A 7 -11.53 10.42 -9.03
CA VAL A 7 -10.57 11.50 -8.81
C VAL A 7 -9.35 11.21 -9.66
N ALA A 8 -8.97 12.16 -10.51
CA ALA A 8 -7.74 12.04 -11.27
C ALA A 8 -6.55 12.12 -10.32
N VAL A 9 -5.77 11.03 -10.26
CA VAL A 9 -4.53 10.94 -9.48
C VAL A 9 -3.37 10.63 -10.41
N SER A 10 -2.28 11.37 -10.27
CA SER A 10 -1.01 11.06 -10.95
C SER A 10 -0.31 9.93 -10.21
N ALA A 11 0.34 9.04 -10.97
CA ALA A 11 1.09 7.93 -10.43
C ALA A 11 2.26 8.38 -9.51
N GLN A 12 2.76 9.61 -9.66
CA GLN A 12 3.83 10.19 -8.85
C GLN A 12 3.32 10.86 -7.57
N GLN A 13 2.00 11.06 -7.41
CA GLN A 13 1.44 11.63 -6.19
C GLN A 13 1.57 10.63 -5.02
N PRO A 14 1.68 11.13 -3.77
CA PRO A 14 1.66 10.29 -2.59
C PRO A 14 0.40 9.43 -2.50
N ALA A 15 0.58 8.13 -2.30
CA ALA A 15 -0.48 7.19 -1.99
C ALA A 15 -0.66 7.01 -0.48
N TYR A 16 0.44 6.95 0.26
CA TYR A 16 0.40 6.82 1.72
C TYR A 16 1.65 7.42 2.39
N ILE A 17 1.51 7.67 3.70
CA ILE A 17 2.60 8.03 4.59
C ILE A 17 2.52 7.12 5.80
N ILE A 18 3.60 6.38 6.07
CA ILE A 18 3.74 5.57 7.29
C ILE A 18 4.90 6.12 8.10
N TYR A 19 4.69 6.28 9.40
CA TYR A 19 5.70 6.80 10.30
C TYR A 19 6.53 5.67 10.90
N THR A 20 7.85 5.84 10.87
CA THR A 20 8.79 4.92 11.53
C THR A 20 9.50 5.64 12.68
N SER A 21 10.09 4.87 13.60
CA SER A 21 10.98 5.44 14.60
C SER A 21 12.14 6.19 13.92
N GLY A 22 12.43 7.39 14.41
CA GLY A 22 13.60 8.16 13.98
C GLY A 22 14.75 7.97 14.96
N SER A 23 15.97 7.97 14.44
CA SER A 23 17.20 7.92 15.24
C SER A 23 17.38 9.10 16.21
N THR A 24 16.65 10.19 16.01
CA THR A 24 16.64 11.39 16.87
C THR A 24 15.54 11.37 17.94
N GLY A 25 14.74 10.30 18.01
CA GLY A 25 13.58 10.19 18.89
C GLY A 25 12.28 10.75 18.30
N GLU A 26 12.36 11.52 17.20
CA GLU A 26 11.18 12.02 16.48
C GLU A 26 10.81 11.07 15.32
N PRO A 27 9.54 10.64 15.20
CA PRO A 27 9.09 9.79 14.10
C PRO A 27 9.28 10.45 12.72
N LYS A 28 9.64 9.65 11.71
CA LYS A 28 9.84 10.12 10.34
C LYS A 28 8.75 9.55 9.43
N GLY A 29 8.07 10.41 8.68
CA GLY A 29 7.08 9.98 7.69
C GLY A 29 7.76 9.50 6.41
N VAL A 30 7.53 8.25 6.05
CA VAL A 30 7.95 7.67 4.77
C VAL A 30 6.83 7.87 3.76
N VAL A 31 7.06 8.72 2.77
CA VAL A 31 6.08 9.06 1.72
C VAL A 31 6.28 8.13 0.53
N ILE A 32 5.24 7.40 0.15
CA ILE A 32 5.28 6.45 -0.97
C ILE A 32 4.28 6.87 -2.05
N SER A 33 4.70 6.85 -3.31
CA SER A 33 3.87 7.20 -4.47
C SER A 33 2.91 6.07 -4.87
N HIS A 34 1.83 6.40 -5.58
CA HIS A 34 0.93 5.40 -6.18
C HIS A 34 1.68 4.39 -7.06
N GLN A 35 2.62 4.85 -7.89
CA GLN A 35 3.40 3.99 -8.78
C GLN A 35 4.26 2.99 -7.99
N SER A 36 4.92 3.45 -6.92
CA SER A 36 5.76 2.60 -6.07
C SER A 36 4.93 1.57 -5.31
N ALA A 37 3.79 1.97 -4.77
CA ALA A 37 2.87 1.08 -4.07
C ALA A 37 2.34 -0.02 -5.01
N LEU A 38 1.88 0.36 -6.21
CA LEU A 38 1.39 -0.56 -7.22
C LEU A 38 2.48 -1.53 -7.68
N ASN A 39 3.71 -1.05 -7.88
CA ASN A 39 4.84 -1.90 -8.26
C ASN A 39 5.07 -3.02 -7.23
N THR A 40 5.09 -2.69 -5.93
CA THR A 40 5.23 -3.69 -4.87
C THR A 40 4.07 -4.68 -4.85
N CYS A 41 2.84 -4.21 -5.04
CA CYS A 41 1.67 -5.09 -5.07
C CYS A 41 1.76 -6.10 -6.21
N MET A 42 2.02 -5.62 -7.44
CA MET A 42 2.16 -6.49 -8.62
C MET A 42 3.30 -7.50 -8.45
N ASP A 43 4.43 -7.07 -7.88
CA ASP A 43 5.60 -7.92 -7.69
C ASP A 43 5.35 -9.03 -6.65
N ILE A 44 4.66 -8.73 -5.55
CA ILE A 44 4.25 -9.75 -4.56
C ILE A 44 3.27 -10.74 -5.20
N SER A 45 2.21 -10.25 -5.86
CA SER A 45 1.22 -11.13 -6.50
C SER A 45 1.85 -12.03 -7.55
N GLN A 46 2.76 -11.49 -8.38
CA GLN A 46 3.47 -12.27 -9.39
C GLN A 46 4.41 -13.31 -8.77
N ARG A 47 5.19 -12.95 -7.75
CA ARG A 47 6.15 -13.86 -7.11
C ARG A 47 5.48 -15.03 -6.39
N HIS A 48 4.27 -14.82 -5.87
CA HIS A 48 3.53 -15.83 -5.12
C HIS A 48 2.39 -16.48 -5.92
N GLY A 49 2.16 -16.05 -7.16
CA GLY A 49 1.09 -16.58 -8.01
C GLY A 49 -0.31 -16.27 -7.48
N VAL A 50 -0.48 -15.15 -6.76
CA VAL A 50 -1.77 -14.75 -6.19
C VAL A 50 -2.72 -14.37 -7.32
N GLY A 51 -3.85 -15.06 -7.39
CA GLY A 51 -4.87 -14.91 -8.43
C GLY A 51 -6.27 -14.65 -7.87
N PRO A 52 -7.29 -14.58 -8.75
CA PRO A 52 -8.65 -14.21 -8.38
C PRO A 52 -9.38 -15.24 -7.50
N ASP A 53 -8.87 -16.49 -7.44
CA ASP A 53 -9.45 -17.57 -6.63
C ASP A 53 -8.79 -17.69 -5.25
N ASP A 54 -7.76 -16.89 -4.97
CA ASP A 54 -7.03 -16.93 -3.70
C ASP A 54 -7.73 -16.11 -2.61
N CYS A 55 -7.53 -16.53 -1.37
CA CYS A 55 -7.94 -15.78 -0.18
C CYS A 55 -6.70 -15.48 0.66
N VAL A 56 -6.51 -14.20 0.97
CA VAL A 56 -5.38 -13.71 1.76
C VAL A 56 -5.90 -13.17 3.08
N LEU A 57 -5.12 -13.35 4.15
CA LEU A 57 -5.43 -12.77 5.45
C LEU A 57 -4.90 -11.34 5.54
N ALA A 58 -5.77 -10.39 5.88
CA ALA A 58 -5.34 -9.05 6.28
C ALA A 58 -4.79 -9.09 7.72
N LEU A 59 -3.50 -9.42 7.84
CA LEU A 59 -2.83 -9.69 9.12
C LEU A 59 -2.04 -8.47 9.62
N SER A 60 -1.50 -7.68 8.72
CA SER A 60 -0.58 -6.59 9.02
C SER A 60 -1.31 -5.44 9.71
N ALA A 61 -0.72 -4.91 10.78
CA ALA A 61 -1.27 -3.70 11.39
C ALA A 61 -1.15 -2.51 10.43
N LEU A 62 -2.15 -1.62 10.42
CA LEU A 62 -2.26 -0.50 9.46
C LEU A 62 -1.12 0.52 9.49
N HIS A 63 -0.22 0.43 10.48
CA HIS A 63 0.98 1.27 10.59
C HIS A 63 2.25 0.57 10.08
N PHE A 64 2.13 -0.60 9.45
CA PHE A 64 3.20 -1.29 8.72
C PHE A 64 2.91 -1.29 7.22
N ASP A 65 3.94 -1.18 6.41
CA ASP A 65 3.84 -1.04 4.95
C ASP A 65 3.18 -2.23 4.25
N LEU A 66 3.36 -3.45 4.76
CA LEU A 66 2.67 -4.64 4.24
C LEU A 66 1.14 -4.59 4.36
N SER A 67 0.58 -3.76 5.24
CA SER A 67 -0.88 -3.58 5.28
C SER A 67 -1.44 -3.00 3.98
N VAL A 68 -0.61 -2.33 3.18
CA VAL A 68 -0.99 -1.83 1.86
C VAL A 68 -1.24 -2.99 0.90
N TYR A 69 -0.44 -4.06 0.95
CA TYR A 69 -0.69 -5.26 0.17
C TYR A 69 -1.94 -6.00 0.66
N ASP A 70 -2.07 -6.17 1.97
CA ASP A 70 -3.22 -6.85 2.59
C ASP A 70 -4.56 -6.22 2.18
N ILE A 71 -4.59 -4.91 1.93
CA ILE A 71 -5.79 -4.18 1.53
C ILE A 71 -5.92 -4.08 0.01
N PHE A 72 -4.87 -3.67 -0.69
CA PHE A 72 -4.96 -3.26 -2.11
C PHE A 72 -4.35 -4.27 -3.09
N GLY A 73 -3.42 -5.13 -2.65
CA GLY A 73 -2.80 -6.13 -3.52
C GLY A 73 -3.74 -7.28 -3.91
N VAL A 74 -4.87 -7.38 -3.22
CA VAL A 74 -5.88 -8.44 -3.35
C VAL A 74 -7.22 -7.95 -3.93
N LEU A 75 -7.31 -6.67 -4.31
CA LEU A 75 -8.45 -6.07 -5.02
C LEU A 75 -8.26 -6.18 -6.53
#